data_AF-A0A7X5N000-F1
#
_entry.id   AF-A0A7X5N000-F1
#
_cell.length_a   1.000
_cell.length_b   1.000
_cell.length_c   1.000
_cell.angle_alpha   90.00
_cell.angle_beta   90.00
_cell.angle_gamma   90.00
#
_symmetry.space_group_name_H-M   'P 1'
#
loop_
_entity.id
_entity.type
_entity.pdbx_description
1 polymer ?
#
loop_
_entity_poly.entity_id
_entity_poly.type
_entity_poly.pdbx_seq_one_letter_code
_entity_poly.pdbx_strand_id
1 'polypeptide(L)'
;MHSYPAKPLSILTPLVLGATPVIAQTAPAPAPAASEAPIIVTGRGLDDAPGDRAFDVVTIERDRILQSGSNRLESVLADVAGLQQFRRSDSRSANPTSQGITLRGLGGNAASRTLLLLDGVPQT
;
A
#
# COMPACT_ATOMS: atom_id res chain seq x y z
N MET A 1 59.65 8.61 80.25
CA MET A 1 58.53 8.64 81.22
C MET A 1 57.82 9.99 81.03
N HIS A 2 56.59 9.94 80.54
CA HIS A 2 55.53 10.98 80.56
C HIS A 2 55.85 12.41 80.12
N SER A 3 55.30 12.82 78.97
CA SER A 3 54.09 13.67 78.93
C SER A 3 53.67 14.01 77.49
N TYR A 4 52.42 13.70 77.13
CA TYR A 4 51.70 14.34 76.03
C TYR A 4 51.17 15.69 76.50
N PRO A 5 51.11 16.70 75.61
CA PRO A 5 49.96 17.60 75.69
C PRO A 5 49.29 17.95 74.35
N ALA A 6 47.98 17.77 74.38
CA ALA A 6 46.89 18.59 73.84
C ALA A 6 46.91 19.02 72.35
N LYS A 7 45.91 18.53 71.63
CA LYS A 7 45.48 18.90 70.28
C LYS A 7 44.54 20.12 70.36
N PRO A 8 44.80 21.26 69.68
CA PRO A 8 43.81 22.33 69.58
C PRO A 8 42.98 22.22 68.29
N LEU A 9 41.72 21.86 68.51
CA LEU A 9 40.48 22.44 67.99
C LEU A 9 40.47 23.00 66.55
N SER A 10 39.85 22.21 65.65
CA SER A 10 39.41 22.61 64.31
C SER A 10 38.33 23.70 64.37
N ILE A 11 38.49 24.76 63.58
CA ILE A 11 37.41 25.71 63.25
C ILE A 11 36.95 25.41 61.83
N LEU A 12 35.67 25.04 61.76
CA LEU A 12 34.96 24.52 60.60
C LEU A 12 34.43 25.71 59.78
N THR A 13 34.94 25.91 58.57
CA THR A 13 34.50 26.99 57.66
C THR A 13 33.20 26.57 56.97
N PRO A 14 32.12 27.39 56.96
CA PRO A 14 30.88 26.99 56.30
C PRO A 14 31.01 27.19 54.78
N LEU A 15 30.83 26.09 54.04
CA LEU A 15 30.68 26.07 52.59
C LEU A 15 29.27 26.61 52.24
N VAL A 16 29.20 27.84 51.76
CA VAL A 16 27.95 28.44 51.25
C VAL A 16 27.62 27.80 49.90
N LEU A 17 26.61 26.95 49.87
CA LEU A 17 26.07 26.34 48.65
C LEU A 17 25.15 27.36 47.97
N GLY A 18 25.68 28.11 47.01
CA GLY A 18 24.90 29.02 46.18
C GLY A 18 24.02 28.24 45.20
N ALA A 19 22.70 28.30 45.37
CA ALA A 19 21.74 27.78 44.41
C ALA A 19 21.66 28.71 43.20
N THR A 20 22.31 28.35 42.09
CA THR A 20 22.13 29.04 40.80
C THR A 20 20.80 28.60 40.18
N PRO A 21 19.88 29.51 39.80
CA PRO A 21 18.66 29.13 39.11
C PRO A 21 18.99 28.54 37.74
N VAL A 22 18.40 27.39 37.43
CA VAL A 22 18.41 26.78 36.09
C VAL A 22 17.73 27.76 35.13
N ILE A 23 18.52 28.38 34.26
CA ILE A 23 18.00 29.05 33.07
C ILE A 23 17.76 27.95 32.06
N ALA A 24 16.48 27.69 31.75
CA ALA A 24 16.10 26.79 30.67
C ALA A 24 16.65 27.34 29.35
N GLN A 25 17.57 26.60 28.73
CA GLN A 25 18.10 26.97 27.42
C GLN A 25 17.11 26.51 26.34
N THR A 26 16.25 27.42 25.86
CA THR A 26 15.51 27.21 24.61
C THR A 26 16.52 27.20 23.46
N ALA A 27 16.86 26.01 22.98
CA ALA A 27 17.57 25.88 21.71
C ALA A 27 16.66 26.39 20.58
N PRO A 28 17.18 27.14 19.58
CA PRO A 28 16.40 27.49 18.41
C PRO A 28 15.91 26.20 17.73
N ALA A 29 14.61 26.11 17.44
CA ALA A 29 14.10 25.03 16.62
C ALA A 29 14.86 25.04 15.28
N PRO A 30 15.35 23.88 14.79
CA PRO A 30 16.00 23.83 13.49
C PRO A 30 15.02 24.38 12.44
N ALA A 31 15.51 25.31 11.60
CA ALA A 31 14.74 25.83 10.47
C ALA A 31 14.22 24.65 9.63
N PRO A 32 13.01 24.74 9.04
CA PRO A 32 12.48 23.65 8.23
C PRO A 32 13.47 23.33 7.12
N ALA A 33 14.09 22.15 7.24
CA ALA A 33 15.07 21.69 6.28
C ALA A 33 14.38 21.49 4.93
N ALA A 34 14.97 22.08 3.89
CA ALA A 34 14.91 21.75 2.47
C ALA A 34 13.56 21.32 1.87
N SER A 35 13.15 22.03 0.80
CA SER A 35 12.10 21.64 -0.14
C SER A 35 12.06 20.12 -0.33
N GLU A 36 11.02 19.48 0.17
CA GLU A 36 10.82 18.04 0.15
C GLU A 36 10.64 17.61 -1.32
N ALA A 37 11.73 17.18 -1.96
CA ALA A 37 11.68 16.71 -3.33
C ALA A 37 10.73 15.49 -3.38
N PRO A 38 9.78 15.43 -4.33
CA PRO A 38 8.82 14.35 -4.38
C PRO A 38 9.53 13.01 -4.60
N ILE A 39 9.19 12.01 -3.78
CA ILE A 39 9.68 10.64 -3.96
C ILE A 39 8.91 10.02 -5.13
N ILE A 40 9.59 9.84 -6.26
CA ILE A 40 9.02 9.18 -7.44
C ILE A 40 9.31 7.69 -7.35
N VAL A 41 8.26 6.89 -7.18
CA VAL A 41 8.33 5.43 -7.22
C VAL A 41 7.95 4.96 -8.62
N THR A 42 8.92 4.45 -9.38
CA THR A 42 8.66 3.82 -10.68
C THR A 42 8.66 2.30 -10.52
N GLY A 43 7.64 1.63 -11.05
CA GLY A 43 7.57 0.16 -11.12
C GLY A 43 7.32 -0.29 -12.56
N ARG A 44 8.00 -1.35 -12.99
CA ARG A 44 7.71 -2.11 -14.22
C ARG A 44 7.36 -3.53 -13.80
N GLY A 45 6.38 -4.14 -14.46
CA GLY A 45 6.08 -5.57 -14.30
C GLY A 45 7.29 -6.43 -14.70
N LEU A 46 7.49 -7.55 -14.02
CA LEU A 46 8.52 -8.52 -14.39
C LEU A 46 8.25 -9.05 -15.81
N ASP A 47 9.32 -9.46 -16.49
CA ASP A 47 9.19 -10.21 -17.74
C ASP A 47 8.51 -11.55 -17.47
N ASP A 48 7.84 -12.10 -18.49
CA ASP A 48 7.15 -13.39 -18.41
C ASP A 48 8.11 -14.47 -17.88
N ALA A 49 7.68 -15.17 -16.84
CA ALA A 49 8.43 -16.28 -16.30
C ALA A 49 8.38 -17.48 -17.26
N PRO A 50 9.41 -18.34 -17.30
CA PRO A 50 9.38 -19.55 -18.12
C PRO A 50 8.17 -20.46 -17.86
N GLY A 51 7.62 -20.41 -16.63
CA GLY A 51 6.44 -21.14 -16.20
C GLY A 51 5.12 -20.56 -16.69
N ASP A 52 5.08 -19.32 -17.17
CA ASP A 52 3.82 -18.66 -17.58
C ASP A 52 3.17 -19.35 -18.77
N ARG A 53 3.98 -20.00 -19.63
CA ARG A 53 3.48 -20.84 -20.74
C ARG A 53 2.66 -22.04 -20.29
N ALA A 54 2.73 -22.43 -19.02
CA ALA A 54 1.90 -23.50 -18.47
C ALA A 54 0.44 -23.02 -18.26
N PHE A 55 0.20 -21.72 -18.22
CA PHE A 55 -1.14 -21.16 -18.12
C PHE A 55 -1.75 -20.95 -19.51
N ASP A 56 -3.02 -21.31 -19.63
CA ASP A 56 -3.83 -20.99 -20.80
C ASP A 56 -4.35 -19.55 -20.71
N VAL A 57 -3.98 -18.75 -21.72
CA VAL A 57 -4.25 -17.30 -21.84
C VAL A 57 -4.99 -17.04 -23.15
N VAL A 58 -6.09 -16.30 -23.06
CA VAL A 58 -6.87 -15.86 -24.22
C VAL A 58 -6.71 -14.35 -24.39
N THR A 59 -6.01 -13.95 -25.46
CA THR A 59 -5.89 -12.55 -25.86
C THR A 59 -7.03 -12.17 -26.80
N ILE A 60 -7.75 -11.10 -26.48
CA ILE A 60 -8.82 -10.56 -27.31
C ILE A 60 -8.32 -9.27 -27.94
N GLU A 61 -7.97 -9.35 -29.23
CA GLU A 61 -7.45 -8.21 -29.98
C GLU A 61 -8.50 -7.14 -30.25
N ARG A 62 -8.04 -5.90 -30.41
CA ARG A 62 -8.89 -4.72 -30.66
C ARG A 62 -9.82 -4.92 -31.85
N ASP A 63 -9.32 -5.45 -32.95
CA ASP A 63 -10.10 -5.63 -34.17
C ASP A 63 -11.28 -6.58 -33.95
N ARG A 64 -11.09 -7.64 -33.15
CA ARG A 64 -12.17 -8.55 -32.76
C ARG A 64 -13.23 -7.84 -31.92
N ILE A 65 -12.82 -6.94 -31.02
CA ILE A 65 -13.76 -6.14 -30.21
C ILE A 65 -14.57 -5.21 -31.12
N LEU A 66 -13.92 -4.53 -32.06
CA LEU A 66 -14.57 -3.58 -32.97
C LEU A 66 -15.50 -4.26 -33.99
N GLN A 67 -15.20 -5.50 -34.37
CA GLN A 67 -16.03 -6.29 -35.29
C GLN A 67 -17.21 -6.99 -34.59
N SER A 68 -17.31 -6.92 -33.26
CA SER A 68 -18.48 -7.44 -32.56
C SER A 68 -19.74 -6.66 -32.95
N GLY A 69 -20.74 -7.37 -33.49
CA GLY A 69 -22.00 -6.77 -33.93
C GLY A 69 -22.81 -6.08 -32.83
N SER A 70 -22.48 -6.30 -31.56
CA SER A 70 -23.15 -5.66 -30.43
C SER A 70 -22.36 -4.45 -29.87
N ASN A 71 -21.10 -4.29 -30.28
CA ASN A 71 -20.13 -3.34 -29.72
C ASN A 71 -20.07 -3.40 -28.17
N ARG A 72 -20.01 -4.63 -27.64
CA ARG A 72 -20.13 -4.94 -26.20
C ARG A 72 -19.11 -5.97 -25.76
N LEU A 73 -18.50 -5.75 -24.60
CA LEU A 73 -17.54 -6.69 -24.03
C LEU A 73 -18.18 -8.05 -23.73
N GLU A 74 -19.42 -8.09 -23.22
CA GLU A 74 -20.12 -9.34 -22.90
C GLU A 74 -20.30 -10.26 -24.12
N SER A 75 -20.42 -9.70 -25.32
CA SER A 75 -20.58 -10.50 -26.54
C SER A 75 -19.27 -11.19 -26.95
N VAL A 76 -18.13 -10.51 -26.77
CA VAL A 76 -16.81 -11.05 -27.14
C VAL A 76 -16.31 -12.05 -26.10
N LEU A 77 -16.64 -11.80 -24.82
CA LEU A 77 -16.32 -12.68 -23.71
C LEU A 77 -17.13 -13.98 -23.72
N ALA A 78 -18.31 -14.01 -24.34
CA ALA A 78 -19.15 -15.20 -24.42
C ALA A 78 -18.49 -16.37 -25.17
N ASP A 79 -17.56 -16.10 -26.08
CA ASP A 79 -16.85 -17.13 -26.84
C ASP A 79 -15.64 -17.72 -26.10
N VAL A 80 -15.27 -17.17 -24.93
CA VAL A 80 -14.07 -17.58 -24.21
C VAL A 80 -14.36 -18.83 -23.39
N ALA A 81 -13.65 -19.92 -23.68
CA ALA A 81 -13.80 -21.18 -22.95
C ALA A 81 -13.50 -21.01 -21.45
N GLY A 82 -14.33 -21.63 -20.61
CA GLY A 82 -14.18 -21.56 -19.15
C GLY A 82 -14.59 -20.22 -18.53
N LEU A 83 -15.01 -19.22 -19.31
CA LEU A 83 -15.65 -18.00 -18.80
C LEU A 83 -17.16 -18.20 -18.82
N GLN A 84 -17.84 -17.81 -17.74
CA GLN A 84 -19.30 -17.80 -17.70
C GLN A 84 -19.81 -16.48 -17.10
N GLN A 85 -20.87 -15.95 -17.70
CA GLN A 85 -21.52 -14.73 -17.21
C GLN A 85 -22.60 -15.08 -16.20
N PHE A 86 -22.71 -14.31 -15.12
CA PHE A 86 -23.66 -14.56 -14.04
C PHE A 86 -25.13 -14.50 -14.51
N ARG A 87 -25.43 -13.67 -15.51
CA ARG A 87 -26.76 -13.52 -16.10
C ARG A 87 -26.68 -13.41 -17.63
N ARG A 88 -27.81 -13.69 -18.29
CA ARG A 88 -28.00 -13.52 -19.74
C ARG A 88 -28.49 -12.12 -20.15
N SER A 89 -28.65 -11.22 -19.20
CA SER A 89 -29.07 -9.84 -19.45
C SER A 89 -27.88 -9.02 -19.94
N ASP A 90 -28.07 -8.29 -21.03
CA ASP A 90 -27.06 -7.36 -21.55
C ASP A 90 -26.91 -6.11 -20.68
N SER A 91 -25.81 -5.38 -20.87
CA SER A 91 -25.55 -4.13 -20.14
C SER A 91 -26.48 -2.95 -20.51
N ARG A 92 -27.44 -3.08 -21.46
CA ARG A 92 -28.42 -2.00 -21.75
C ARG A 92 -29.49 -1.91 -20.70
N SER A 93 -29.87 -3.06 -20.16
CA SER A 93 -31.06 -3.19 -19.33
C SER A 93 -30.75 -3.81 -17.96
N ALA A 94 -29.58 -4.45 -17.80
CA ALA A 94 -29.14 -4.96 -16.52
C ALA A 94 -28.78 -3.83 -15.54
N ASN A 95 -29.02 -4.09 -14.24
CA ASN A 95 -28.44 -3.27 -13.19
C ASN A 95 -26.90 -3.35 -13.29
N PRO A 96 -26.16 -2.22 -13.31
CA PRO A 96 -24.71 -2.22 -13.49
C PRO A 96 -23.95 -3.06 -12.46
N THR A 97 -24.51 -3.26 -11.26
CA THR A 97 -23.89 -4.12 -10.21
C THR A 97 -24.20 -5.61 -10.39
N SER A 98 -25.13 -5.96 -11.28
CA SER A 98 -25.50 -7.34 -11.56
C SER A 98 -24.65 -8.00 -12.66
N GLN A 99 -23.74 -7.24 -13.29
CA GLN A 99 -22.79 -7.77 -14.26
C GLN A 99 -21.61 -8.41 -13.52
N GLY A 100 -21.38 -9.69 -13.76
CA GLY A 100 -20.34 -10.47 -13.10
C GLY A 100 -19.93 -11.66 -13.97
N ILE A 101 -18.68 -12.08 -13.82
CA ILE A 101 -18.11 -13.21 -14.54
C ILE A 101 -17.49 -14.22 -13.58
N THR A 102 -17.59 -15.48 -13.97
CA THR A 102 -16.85 -16.61 -13.40
C THR A 102 -15.78 -17.06 -14.38
N LEU A 103 -14.65 -17.50 -13.85
CA LEU A 103 -13.58 -18.10 -14.65
C LEU A 103 -13.20 -19.46 -14.06
N ARG A 104 -13.32 -20.52 -14.86
CA ARG A 104 -13.07 -21.92 -14.47
C ARG A 104 -13.82 -22.31 -13.17
N GLY A 105 -15.03 -21.79 -13.01
CA GLY A 105 -15.88 -22.03 -11.83
C GLY A 105 -15.57 -21.17 -10.60
N LEU A 106 -14.57 -20.29 -10.65
CA LEU A 106 -14.23 -19.34 -9.59
C LEU A 106 -14.97 -18.01 -9.76
N GLY A 107 -15.29 -17.33 -8.65
CA GLY A 107 -15.96 -16.03 -8.67
C GLY A 107 -17.47 -16.09 -8.96
N GLY A 108 -18.14 -17.16 -8.53
CA GLY A 108 -19.47 -17.57 -9.01
C GLY A 108 -20.62 -17.53 -8.02
N ASN A 109 -20.62 -16.57 -7.09
CA ASN A 109 -21.82 -16.27 -6.31
C ASN A 109 -22.15 -14.79 -6.43
N ALA A 110 -23.39 -14.39 -6.12
CA ALA A 110 -23.86 -13.02 -6.31
C ALA A 110 -23.00 -11.93 -5.62
N ALA A 111 -22.18 -12.31 -4.62
CA ALA A 111 -21.30 -11.42 -3.87
C ALA A 111 -19.82 -11.50 -4.30
N SER A 112 -19.41 -12.51 -5.07
CA SER A 112 -18.03 -12.79 -5.45
C SER A 112 -17.90 -12.82 -6.96
N ARG A 113 -16.89 -12.12 -7.48
CA ARG A 113 -16.56 -12.07 -8.91
C ARG A 113 -15.13 -12.56 -9.10
N THR A 114 -14.82 -13.07 -10.30
CA THR A 114 -13.42 -13.30 -10.67
C THR A 114 -12.63 -11.99 -10.62
N LEU A 115 -11.33 -12.08 -10.31
CA LEU A 115 -10.43 -10.92 -10.31
C LEU A 115 -10.44 -10.25 -11.68
N LEU A 116 -10.74 -8.95 -11.70
CA LEU A 116 -10.67 -8.10 -12.88
C LEU A 116 -9.65 -6.99 -12.63
N LEU A 117 -8.75 -6.81 -13.59
CA LEU A 117 -7.75 -5.76 -13.56
C LEU A 117 -7.99 -4.82 -14.73
N LEU A 118 -7.91 -3.52 -14.47
CA LEU A 118 -7.80 -2.49 -15.50
C LEU A 118 -6.39 -1.92 -15.40
N ASP A 119 -5.61 -2.10 -16.47
CA ASP A 119 -4.20 -1.64 -16.52
C ASP A 119 -3.36 -2.12 -15.33
N GLY A 120 -3.58 -3.36 -14.89
CA GLY A 120 -2.88 -3.97 -13.76
C GLY A 120 -3.45 -3.60 -12.38
N VAL A 121 -4.51 -2.79 -12.31
CA VAL A 121 -5.15 -2.38 -11.05
C VAL A 121 -6.42 -3.18 -10.80
N PRO A 122 -6.56 -3.89 -9.65
CA PRO A 122 -7.78 -4.59 -9.29
C PRO A 122 -9.00 -3.66 -9.25
N GLN A 123 -10.12 -4.11 -9.81
CA GLN A 123 -11.40 -3.40 -9.79
C GLN A 123 -12.37 -4.12 -8.83
N THR A 124 -12.86 -3.41 -7.82
CA THR A 124 -13.79 -3.91 -6.79
C THR A 124 -15.23 -3.50 -7.08
#